data_AF-A0A327TBT2-F1
#
_entry.id   AF-A0A327TBT2-F1
#
_cell.length_a   1.000
_cell.length_b   1.000
_cell.length_c   1.000
_cell.angle_alpha   90.00
_cell.angle_beta   90.00
_cell.angle_gamma   90.00
#
_symmetry.space_group_name_H-M   'P 1'
#
loop_
_entity.id
_entity.type
_entity.pdbx_description
1 polymer ?
#
loop_
_entity_poly.entity_id
_entity_poly.type
_entity_poly.pdbx_seq_one_letter_code
_entity_poly.pdbx_strand_id
1 'polypeptide(L)'
;MSTAHEAARTGTDLRAEIELLVETATGRVVTVADLRAADGELDRAGVNSIGYINLMEVLEQRYDAVIDPEADPEHLYSVDSIARFVTARLARGGRA
;
A
#
# COMPACT_ATOMS: atom_id res chain seq x y z
N MET A 1 25.57 -1.03 16.75
CA MET A 1 24.92 -2.22 16.16
C MET A 1 23.44 -2.16 16.55
N SER A 2 22.52 -1.68 15.69
CA SER A 2 21.04 -1.83 15.82
C SER A 2 20.20 -1.07 14.76
N THR A 3 20.70 -0.87 13.53
CA THR A 3 19.90 -0.23 12.46
C THR A 3 18.90 -1.17 11.78
N ALA A 4 19.12 -2.49 11.86
CA ALA A 4 18.27 -3.48 11.20
C ALA A 4 16.89 -3.68 11.86
N HIS A 5 16.79 -3.52 13.18
CA HIS A 5 15.53 -3.71 13.92
C HIS A 5 14.56 -2.52 13.78
N GLU A 6 15.06 -1.35 13.37
CA GLU A 6 14.25 -0.15 13.19
C GLU A 6 13.67 -0.06 11.78
N ALA A 7 14.45 -0.42 10.76
CA ALA A 7 13.98 -0.53 9.38
C ALA A 7 12.95 -1.67 9.17
N ALA A 8 13.12 -2.79 9.89
CA ALA A 8 12.15 -3.88 9.87
C ALA A 8 10.83 -3.50 10.58
N ARG A 9 10.91 -2.64 11.61
CA ARG A 9 9.74 -2.06 12.27
C ARG A 9 8.96 -1.19 11.29
N THR A 10 9.61 -0.22 10.66
CA THR A 10 8.95 0.65 9.66
C THR A 10 8.37 -0.11 8.47
N GLY A 11 9.04 -1.15 7.96
CA GLY A 11 8.51 -1.95 6.85
C GLY A 11 7.28 -2.80 7.23
N THR A 12 7.31 -3.45 8.39
CA THR A 12 6.18 -4.27 8.87
C THR A 12 5.01 -3.39 9.31
N ASP A 13 5.30 -2.24 9.93
CA ASP A 13 4.31 -1.26 10.36
C ASP A 13 3.61 -0.64 9.14
N LEU A 14 4.36 -0.27 8.10
CA LEU A 14 3.78 0.28 6.87
C LEU A 14 2.95 -0.76 6.12
N ARG A 15 3.39 -2.03 6.05
CA ARG A 15 2.58 -3.09 5.43
C ARG A 15 1.21 -3.19 6.12
N ALA A 16 1.18 -3.27 7.45
CA ALA A 16 -0.06 -3.35 8.20
C ALA A 16 -0.94 -2.09 8.00
N GLU A 17 -0.32 -0.92 7.89
CA GLU A 17 -1.02 0.33 7.57
C GLU A 17 -1.64 0.32 6.16
N ILE A 18 -0.91 -0.17 5.15
CA ILE A 18 -1.45 -0.34 3.80
C ILE A 18 -2.59 -1.38 3.79
N GLU A 19 -2.48 -2.49 4.52
CA GLU A 19 -3.57 -3.48 4.66
C GLU A 19 -4.86 -2.82 5.18
N LEU A 20 -4.77 -1.99 6.22
CA LEU A 20 -5.90 -1.25 6.78
C LEU A 20 -6.45 -0.19 5.83
N LEU A 21 -5.58 0.44 5.04
CA LEU A 21 -5.99 1.40 4.01
C LEU A 21 -6.77 0.72 2.90
N VAL A 22 -6.32 -0.44 2.42
CA VAL A 22 -7.05 -1.23 1.41
C VAL A 22 -8.42 -1.65 1.95
N GLU A 23 -8.49 -2.12 3.19
CA GLU A 23 -9.77 -2.47 3.81
C GLU A 23 -10.71 -1.27 3.89
N THR A 24 -10.19 -0.10 4.22
CA THR A 24 -11.00 1.13 4.28
C THR A 24 -11.44 1.60 2.89
N ALA A 25 -10.52 1.60 1.91
CA ALA A 25 -10.76 2.05 0.55
C ALA A 25 -11.79 1.17 -0.19
N THR A 26 -11.81 -0.13 0.12
CA THR A 26 -12.81 -1.06 -0.43
C THR A 26 -14.14 -1.03 0.32
N GLY A 27 -14.30 -0.18 1.34
CA GLY A 27 -15.50 -0.17 2.18
C GLY A 27 -15.70 -1.49 2.95
N ARG A 28 -14.60 -2.17 3.31
CA ARG A 28 -14.56 -3.49 3.96
C ARG A 28 -15.10 -4.65 3.12
N VAL A 29 -15.20 -4.47 1.80
CA VAL A 29 -15.45 -5.58 0.87
C VAL A 29 -14.28 -6.56 0.86
N VAL A 30 -13.06 -6.05 1.02
CA VAL A 30 -11.84 -6.84 1.24
C VAL A 30 -11.31 -6.51 2.62
N THR A 31 -11.09 -7.51 3.47
CA THR A 31 -10.53 -7.32 4.82
C THR A 31 -9.03 -7.55 4.85
N VAL A 32 -8.36 -7.13 5.94
CA VAL A 32 -6.95 -7.52 6.19
C VAL A 32 -6.76 -9.04 6.18
N ALA A 33 -7.75 -9.81 6.65
CA ALA A 33 -7.68 -11.26 6.63
C ALA A 33 -7.68 -11.82 5.20
N ASP A 34 -8.51 -11.27 4.31
CA ASP A 34 -8.57 -11.65 2.90
C ASP A 34 -7.27 -11.31 2.18
N LEU A 35 -6.71 -10.12 2.45
CA LEU A 35 -5.41 -9.71 1.92
C LEU A 35 -4.31 -10.67 2.35
N ARG A 36 -4.25 -11.04 3.64
CA ARG A 36 -3.25 -11.98 4.14
C ARG A 36 -3.43 -13.38 3.57
N ALA A 37 -4.67 -13.84 3.40
CA ALA A 37 -4.97 -15.11 2.75
C ALA A 37 -4.58 -15.14 1.25
N ALA A 38 -4.55 -13.96 0.61
CA ALA A 38 -4.13 -13.76 -0.77
C ALA A 38 -2.64 -13.38 -0.91
N ASP A 39 -1.83 -13.54 0.13
CA ASP A 39 -0.42 -13.10 0.18
C ASP A 39 -0.21 -11.60 -0.12
N GLY A 40 -1.26 -10.79 0.03
CA GLY A 40 -1.27 -9.35 -0.24
C GLY A 40 -1.57 -8.97 -1.69
N GLU A 41 -1.85 -9.93 -2.58
CA GLU A 41 -2.27 -9.64 -3.96
C GLU A 41 -3.68 -9.04 -3.99
N LEU A 42 -3.81 -7.82 -4.53
CA LEU A 42 -5.05 -7.06 -4.45
C LEU A 42 -6.18 -7.68 -5.30
N ASP A 43 -5.86 -8.11 -6.53
CA ASP A 43 -6.84 -8.75 -7.43
C ASP A 43 -7.32 -10.10 -6.86
N ARG A 44 -6.39 -10.93 -6.35
CA ARG A 44 -6.73 -12.22 -5.71
C ARG A 44 -7.57 -12.03 -4.44
N ALA A 45 -7.33 -10.96 -3.68
CA ALA A 45 -8.13 -10.60 -2.50
C ALA A 45 -9.53 -10.07 -2.86
N GLY A 46 -9.81 -9.80 -4.14
CA GLY A 46 -11.11 -9.32 -4.62
C GLY A 46 -11.25 -7.80 -4.68
N VAL A 47 -10.14 -7.06 -4.69
CA VAL A 47 -10.17 -5.61 -4.89
C VAL A 47 -10.66 -5.32 -6.31
N ASN A 48 -11.77 -4.59 -6.40
CA ASN A 48 -12.37 -4.20 -7.68
C ASN A 48 -11.92 -2.79 -8.11
N SER A 49 -12.32 -2.37 -9.31
CA SER A 49 -11.94 -1.07 -9.89
C SER A 49 -12.27 0.14 -9.00
N ILE A 50 -13.38 0.11 -8.27
CA ILE A 50 -13.75 1.18 -7.34
C ILE A 50 -12.80 1.19 -6.12
N GLY A 51 -12.49 0.00 -5.60
CA GLY A 51 -11.51 -0.16 -4.53
C GLY A 51 -10.13 0.37 -4.91
N TYR A 52 -9.68 0.12 -6.15
CA TYR A 52 -8.43 0.66 -6.67
C TYR A 52 -8.45 2.19 -6.77
N ILE A 53 -9.52 2.78 -7.31
CA ILE A 53 -9.66 4.24 -7.43
C ILE A 53 -9.59 4.89 -6.04
N ASN A 54 -10.39 4.41 -5.09
CA ASN A 54 -10.40 4.94 -3.73
C ASN A 54 -9.03 4.78 -3.05
N LEU A 55 -8.35 3.65 -3.29
CA LEU A 55 -7.03 3.40 -2.73
C LEU A 55 -6.00 4.38 -3.29
N MET A 56 -5.98 4.63 -4.61
CA MET A 56 -5.10 5.61 -5.23
C MET A 56 -5.32 7.01 -4.67
N GLU A 57 -6.58 7.45 -4.54
CA GLU A 57 -6.91 8.76 -3.96
C GLU A 57 -6.39 8.90 -2.53
N VAL A 58 -6.55 7.87 -1.70
CA VAL A 58 -6.08 7.89 -0.31
C VAL A 58 -4.54 7.87 -0.24
N LEU A 59 -3.86 7.14 -1.12
CA LEU A 59 -2.40 7.11 -1.19
C LEU A 59 -1.82 8.47 -1.60
N GLU A 60 -2.45 9.14 -2.57
CA GLU A 60 -2.11 10.51 -2.97
C GLU A 60 -2.32 11.48 -1.81
N GLN A 61 -3.50 11.48 -1.19
CA GLN A 61 -3.82 12.42 -0.11
C GLN A 61 -2.94 12.26 1.13
N ARG A 62 -2.61 11.00 1.50
CA ARG A 62 -1.90 10.70 2.75
C ARG A 62 -0.39 10.72 2.62
N TYR A 63 0.15 10.32 1.46
CA TYR A 63 1.59 10.13 1.27
C TYR A 63 2.17 10.92 0.09
N ASP A 64 1.36 11.73 -0.59
CA ASP A 64 1.77 12.42 -1.83
C ASP A 64 2.27 11.41 -2.89
N ALA A 65 1.70 10.20 -2.84
CA ALA A 65 2.09 9.02 -3.60
C ALA A 65 1.13 8.80 -4.77
N VAL A 66 1.30 9.61 -5.82
CA VAL A 66 0.56 9.49 -7.08
C VAL A 66 1.07 8.26 -7.84
N ILE A 67 0.17 7.30 -8.08
CA ILE A 67 0.44 6.14 -8.94
C ILE A 67 -0.32 6.34 -10.25
N ASP A 68 0.40 6.28 -11.35
CA ASP A 68 -0.20 6.21 -12.68
C ASP A 68 -0.43 4.72 -13.02
N PRO A 69 -1.68 4.23 -13.07
CA PRO A 69 -1.96 2.83 -13.37
C PRO A 69 -1.67 2.46 -14.84
N GLU A 70 -1.59 3.42 -15.76
CA GLU A 70 -1.25 3.18 -17.16
C GLU A 70 0.27 3.08 -17.35
N ALA A 71 1.03 3.92 -16.64
CA ALA A 71 2.49 3.92 -16.71
C ALA A 71 3.14 2.90 -15.76
N ASP A 72 2.59 2.74 -14.54
CA ASP A 72 3.20 1.98 -13.44
C ASP A 72 2.20 1.01 -12.75
N PRO A 73 1.51 0.11 -13.49
CA PRO A 73 0.50 -0.79 -12.92
C PRO A 73 1.05 -1.73 -11.84
N GLU A 74 2.34 -2.05 -11.88
CA GLU A 74 3.01 -2.94 -10.93
C GLU A 74 2.97 -2.44 -9.47
N HIS A 75 2.82 -1.12 -9.28
CA HIS A 75 2.74 -0.51 -7.95
C HIS A 75 1.42 -0.81 -7.23
N LEU A 76 0.36 -1.16 -7.97
CA LEU A 76 -0.95 -1.52 -7.42
C LEU A 76 -1.21 -3.03 -7.41
N TYR A 77 -0.20 -3.86 -7.69
CA TYR A 77 -0.41 -5.31 -7.75
C TYR A 77 -0.63 -5.95 -6.37
N SER A 78 0.09 -5.46 -5.37
CA SER A 78 0.09 -6.03 -4.02
C SER A 78 0.29 -4.96 -2.94
N VAL A 79 -0.08 -5.30 -1.71
CA VAL A 79 0.22 -4.52 -0.51
C VAL A 79 1.73 -4.19 -0.42
N ASP A 80 2.60 -5.15 -0.72
CA ASP A 80 4.06 -4.93 -0.67
C ASP A 80 4.54 -3.97 -1.75
N SER A 81 4.00 -4.08 -2.96
CA SER A 81 4.32 -3.16 -4.05
C SER A 81 3.99 -1.73 -3.66
N ILE A 82 2.82 -1.52 -3.04
CA ILE A 82 2.37 -0.22 -2.54
C ILE A 82 3.27 0.25 -1.40
N ALA A 83 3.54 -0.59 -0.40
CA ALA A 83 4.37 -0.22 0.75
C ALA A 83 5.79 0.18 0.30
N ARG A 84 6.36 -0.55 -0.67
CA ARG A 84 7.66 -0.21 -1.28
C ARG A 84 7.61 1.14 -2.00
N PHE A 85 6.56 1.40 -2.77
CA PHE A 85 6.37 2.66 -3.47
C PHE A 85 6.25 3.84 -2.49
N VAL A 86 5.40 3.72 -1.48
CA VAL A 86 5.20 4.73 -0.43
C VAL A 86 6.50 4.98 0.34
N THR A 87 7.24 3.93 0.71
CA THR A 87 8.55 4.07 1.36
C THR A 87 9.52 4.88 0.51
N ALA A 88 9.61 4.56 -0.79
CA ALA A 88 10.47 5.28 -1.72
C ALA A 88 10.02 6.74 -1.92
N ARG A 89 8.73 7.04 -1.80
CA ARG A 89 8.19 8.40 -1.86
C ARG A 89 8.52 9.22 -0.61
N LEU A 90 8.31 8.65 0.57
CA LEU A 90 8.61 9.29 1.85
C LEU A 90 10.11 9.61 2.00
N ALA A 91 10.98 8.70 1.55
CA ALA A 91 12.43 8.93 1.54
C ALA A 91 12.88 10.08 0.62
N ARG A 92 12.11 10.39 -0.44
CA ARG A 92 12.36 11.52 -1.35
C ARG A 92 11.81 12.84 -0.82
N GLY A 93 10.69 12.81 -0.10
CA GLY A 93 10.06 13.99 0.51
C GLY A 93 10.78 14.56 1.73
N GLY A 94 11.58 13.75 2.44
CA GLY A 94 12.34 14.18 3.63
C GLY A 94 13.62 14.99 3.36
N ARG A 95 13.83 15.48 2.13
CA ARG A 95 14.99 16.32 1.75
C ARG A 95 14.60 17.75 1.36
N ALA A 96 13.61 18.33 2.03
CA ALA A 96 13.26 19.74 1.90
C ALA A 96 13.67 20.51 3.16
#